data_AF-A0A847T434-F1
#
_entry.id   AF-A0A847T434-F1
#
_cell.length_a   1.000
_cell.length_b   1.000
_cell.length_c   1.000
_cell.angle_alpha   90.00
_cell.angle_beta   90.00
_cell.angle_gamma   90.00
#
_symmetry.space_group_name_H-M   'P 1'
#
loop_
_entity.id
_entity.type
_entity.pdbx_description
1 polymer ?
#
loop_
_entity_poly.entity_id
_entity_poly.type
_entity_poly.pdbx_seq_one_letter_code
_entity_poly.pdbx_strand_id
1 'polypeptide(L)'
;MKITNSRSKSVQQIFSEIQQHFPNAKLKKPFLSPQTIIVPQGNYKFLLQYKQQYLRVDFMPPVIWTIGGMLAGWGIFTILLSILFQQLVISIGGVIPVIIGLLIIKAVFKSTRADEFKSFEDEANMLVNSSHQGI
;
A
#
# COMPACT_ATOMS: atom_id res chain seq x y z
N MET A 1 -2.85 -9.75 4.68
CA MET A 1 -2.65 -11.19 4.90
C MET A 1 -1.75 -11.76 3.78
N LYS A 2 -1.57 -13.08 3.65
CA LYS A 2 -0.73 -13.72 2.61
C LYS A 2 -1.57 -14.69 1.76
N ILE A 3 -1.54 -14.52 0.45
CA ILE A 3 -2.15 -15.42 -0.54
C ILE A 3 -1.02 -16.24 -1.18
N THR A 4 -1.04 -17.56 -1.02
CA THR A 4 -0.05 -18.44 -1.66
C THR A 4 -0.34 -18.54 -3.16
N ASN A 5 0.68 -18.34 -3.99
CA ASN A 5 0.57 -18.53 -5.44
C ASN A 5 0.87 -20.00 -5.77
N SER A 6 -0.10 -20.89 -5.52
CA SER A 6 0.07 -22.33 -5.70
C SER A 6 0.26 -22.76 -7.17
N ARG A 7 -0.08 -21.87 -8.11
CA ARG A 7 0.00 -22.12 -9.55
C ARG A 7 1.22 -21.48 -10.22
N SER A 8 2.10 -20.84 -9.47
CA SER A 8 3.29 -20.15 -10.01
C SER A 8 2.98 -19.16 -11.13
N LYS A 9 1.79 -18.53 -11.12
CA LYS A 9 1.42 -17.52 -12.12
C LYS A 9 2.38 -16.33 -12.07
N SER A 10 2.72 -15.76 -13.22
CA SER A 10 3.52 -14.54 -13.27
C SER A 10 2.71 -13.34 -12.75
N VAL A 11 3.40 -12.28 -12.32
CA VAL A 11 2.74 -11.06 -11.82
C VAL A 11 1.85 -10.44 -12.89
N GLN A 12 2.25 -10.56 -14.16
CA GLN A 12 1.50 -10.05 -15.30
C GLN A 12 0.22 -10.86 -15.52
N GLN A 13 0.26 -12.19 -15.40
CA GLN A 13 -0.94 -13.04 -15.51
C GLN A 13 -1.93 -12.73 -14.38
N ILE A 14 -1.42 -12.64 -13.14
CA ILE A 14 -2.25 -12.25 -11.99
C ILE A 14 -2.84 -10.85 -12.20
N PHE A 15 -2.05 -9.91 -12.71
CA PHE A 15 -2.52 -8.57 -13.00
C PHE A 15 -3.64 -8.56 -14.05
N SER A 16 -3.50 -9.31 -15.14
CA SER A 16 -4.53 -9.41 -16.18
C SER A 16 -5.86 -9.95 -15.63
N GLU A 17 -5.81 -11.00 -14.81
CA GLU A 17 -7.02 -11.59 -14.17
C GLU A 17 -7.67 -10.62 -13.18
N ILE A 18 -6.86 -9.92 -12.38
CA ILE A 18 -7.35 -8.91 -11.45
C ILE A 18 -7.91 -7.70 -12.20
N GLN A 19 -7.31 -7.29 -13.31
CA GLN A 19 -7.78 -6.15 -14.09
C GLN A 19 -9.15 -6.41 -14.75
N GLN A 20 -9.47 -7.66 -15.07
CA GLN A 20 -10.80 -8.04 -15.56
C GLN A 20 -11.90 -7.79 -14.53
N HIS A 21 -11.63 -8.03 -13.24
CA HIS A 21 -12.58 -7.78 -12.15
C HIS A 21 -12.50 -6.35 -11.60
N PHE A 22 -11.30 -5.77 -11.63
CA PHE A 22 -11.00 -4.43 -11.13
C PHE A 22 -10.37 -3.58 -12.24
N PRO A 23 -11.17 -2.93 -13.10
CA PRO A 23 -10.68 -2.26 -14.31
C PRO A 23 -9.69 -1.11 -14.03
N ASN A 24 -9.80 -0.52 -12.83
CA ASN A 24 -8.93 0.57 -12.39
C ASN A 24 -7.64 0.09 -11.71
N ALA A 25 -7.39 -1.22 -11.68
CA ALA A 25 -6.17 -1.79 -11.11
C ALA A 25 -4.92 -1.32 -11.88
N LYS A 26 -3.83 -1.06 -11.16
CA LYS A 26 -2.55 -0.62 -11.76
C LYS A 26 -1.40 -1.45 -11.26
N LEU A 27 -0.57 -1.96 -12.17
CA LEU A 27 0.70 -2.59 -11.83
C LEU A 27 1.79 -1.52 -11.67
N LYS A 28 2.42 -1.46 -10.49
CA LYS A 28 3.58 -0.59 -10.24
C LYS A 28 4.77 -1.40 -9.76
N LYS A 29 5.97 -1.01 -10.20
CA LYS A 29 7.26 -1.50 -9.68
C LYS A 29 8.09 -0.34 -9.12
N PRO A 30 7.88 0.07 -7.87
CA PRO A 30 8.74 1.09 -7.25
C PRO A 30 10.16 0.56 -7.04
N PHE A 31 11.16 1.45 -7.04
CA PHE A 31 12.59 1.10 -6.98
C PHE A 31 12.98 0.27 -5.74
N LEU A 32 12.32 0.53 -4.59
CA LEU A 32 12.63 -0.10 -3.30
C LEU A 32 11.57 -1.08 -2.81
N SER A 33 10.55 -1.40 -3.60
CA SER A 33 9.48 -2.29 -3.18
C SER A 33 9.17 -3.36 -4.21
N PRO A 34 8.66 -4.53 -3.80
CA PRO A 34 8.20 -5.56 -4.73
C PRO A 34 7.18 -5.01 -5.73
N GLN A 35 7.08 -5.66 -6.89
CA GLN A 35 5.99 -5.38 -7.84
C GLN A 35 4.65 -5.46 -7.11
N THR A 36 3.86 -4.41 -7.23
CA THR A 36 2.64 -4.22 -6.47
C THR A 36 1.49 -3.92 -7.42
N ILE A 37 0.42 -4.71 -7.34
CA ILE A 37 -0.85 -4.42 -7.99
C ILE A 37 -1.65 -3.54 -7.04
N ILE A 38 -2.06 -2.37 -7.51
CA ILE A 38 -2.81 -1.38 -6.75
C ILE A 38 -4.26 -1.44 -7.23
N VAL A 39 -5.17 -1.83 -6.35
CA VAL A 39 -6.60 -1.92 -6.64
C VAL A 39 -7.34 -0.81 -5.90
N PRO A 40 -7.78 0.26 -6.58
CA PRO A 40 -8.58 1.31 -5.94
C PRO A 40 -10.01 0.82 -5.71
N GLN A 41 -10.50 0.94 -4.48
CA GLN A 41 -11.86 0.56 -4.11
C GLN A 41 -12.41 1.59 -3.12
N GLY A 42 -13.42 2.34 -3.55
CA GLY A 42 -13.93 3.49 -2.79
C GLY A 42 -12.85 4.53 -2.49
N ASN A 43 -12.69 4.89 -1.20
CA ASN A 43 -11.80 5.97 -0.74
C ASN A 43 -10.37 5.51 -0.38
N TYR A 44 -10.01 4.25 -0.65
CA TYR A 44 -8.71 3.69 -0.28
C TYR A 44 -8.24 2.71 -1.36
N LYS A 45 -6.99 2.26 -1.22
CA LYS A 45 -6.35 1.40 -2.23
C LYS A 45 -5.87 0.13 -1.57
N PHE A 46 -6.29 -1.01 -2.10
CA PHE A 46 -5.69 -2.30 -1.77
C PHE A 46 -4.37 -2.46 -2.53
N LEU A 47 -3.42 -3.11 -1.88
CA LEU A 47 -2.08 -3.36 -2.39
C LEU A 47 -1.83 -4.86 -2.37
N LEU A 48 -1.54 -5.43 -3.54
CA LEU A 48 -1.16 -6.82 -3.71
C LEU A 48 0.33 -6.85 -4.09
N GLN A 49 1.17 -7.06 -3.09
CA GLN A 49 2.62 -7.06 -3.25
C GLN A 49 3.08 -8.47 -3.60
N TYR A 50 3.66 -8.64 -4.79
CA TYR A 50 4.17 -9.92 -5.23
C TYR A 50 5.53 -10.22 -4.60
N LYS A 51 5.60 -11.27 -3.80
CA LYS A 51 6.82 -11.75 -3.15
C LYS A 51 7.07 -13.20 -3.55
N GLN A 52 7.70 -13.39 -4.71
CA GLN A 52 8.15 -14.68 -5.29
C GLN A 52 7.11 -15.83 -5.25
N GLN A 53 6.82 -16.39 -4.08
CA GLN A 53 5.91 -17.52 -3.85
C GLN A 53 4.54 -17.11 -3.26
N TYR A 54 4.37 -15.87 -2.82
CA TYR A 54 3.11 -15.40 -2.24
C TYR A 54 2.82 -13.93 -2.57
N LEU A 55 1.56 -13.56 -2.52
CA LEU A 55 1.10 -12.18 -2.56
C LEU A 55 0.77 -11.72 -1.15
N ARG A 56 1.34 -10.59 -0.74
CA ARG A 56 0.92 -9.92 0.49
C ARG A 56 -0.18 -8.92 0.15
N VAL A 57 -1.34 -9.11 0.78
CA VAL A 57 -2.43 -8.13 0.77
C VAL A 57 -2.18 -7.10 1.87
N ASP A 58 -2.07 -5.85 1.47
CA ASP A 58 -1.97 -4.67 2.34
C ASP A 58 -2.88 -3.56 1.77
N PHE A 59 -2.89 -2.39 2.40
CA PHE A 59 -3.65 -1.24 1.92
C PHE A 59 -2.92 0.07 2.14
N MET A 60 -3.36 1.06 1.38
CA MET A 60 -2.95 2.44 1.51
C MET A 60 -4.17 3.28 1.92
N PRO A 61 -4.29 3.65 3.21
CA PRO A 61 -5.28 4.61 3.64
C PRO A 61 -5.03 5.97 2.96
N PRO A 62 -6.09 6.74 2.64
CA PRO A 62 -5.97 8.03 1.97
C PRO A 62 -5.12 9.03 2.76
N VAL A 63 -5.17 8.92 4.10
CA VAL A 63 -4.47 9.80 5.05
C VAL A 63 -2.93 9.73 4.93
N ILE A 64 -2.36 8.66 4.35
CA ILE A 64 -0.91 8.54 4.17
C ILE A 64 -0.35 9.68 3.29
N TRP A 65 -1.09 10.10 2.25
CA TRP A 65 -0.66 11.20 1.39
C TRP A 65 -0.62 12.53 2.13
N THR A 66 -1.66 12.80 2.94
CA THR A 66 -1.74 14.01 3.75
C THR A 66 -0.60 14.08 4.75
N ILE A 67 -0.32 12.98 5.45
CA ILE A 67 0.76 12.92 6.45
C ILE A 67 2.13 13.05 5.77
N GLY A 68 2.35 12.40 4.62
CA GLY A 68 3.58 12.54 3.84
C GLY A 68 3.83 13.99 3.39
N GLY A 69 2.78 14.67 2.88
CA GLY A 69 2.86 16.08 2.51
C GLY A 69 3.15 17.00 3.72
N MET A 70 2.55 16.70 4.87
CA MET A 70 2.77 17.45 6.10
C MET A 70 4.19 17.31 6.63
N LEU A 71 4.76 16.09 6.62
CA LEU A 71 6.15 15.83 6.99
C LEU A 71 7.15 16.50 6.03
N ALA A 72 6.88 16.45 4.72
CA ALA A 72 7.71 17.12 3.73
C ALA A 72 7.68 18.64 3.91
N GLY A 73 6.48 19.21 4.14
CA GLY A 73 6.32 20.63 4.45
C GLY A 73 7.04 21.03 5.73
N TRP A 74 6.95 20.21 6.78
CA TRP A 74 7.69 20.42 8.04
C TRP A 74 9.21 20.40 7.82
N GLY A 75 9.72 19.43 7.06
CA GLY A 75 11.14 19.37 6.71
C GLY A 75 11.61 20.65 5.99
N ILE A 76 10.88 21.09 4.97
CA ILE A 76 11.18 22.33 4.25
C ILE A 76 11.14 23.54 5.20
N PHE A 77 10.14 23.61 6.08
CA PHE A 77 10.02 24.68 7.06
C PHE A 77 11.21 24.73 8.03
N THR A 78 11.67 23.58 8.53
CA THR A 78 12.88 23.52 9.38
C THR A 78 14.15 23.92 8.65
N ILE A 79 14.27 23.60 7.36
CA ILE A 79 15.40 24.03 6.52
C ILE A 79 15.39 25.55 6.34
N LEU A 80 14.22 26.14 6.04
CA LEU A 80 14.08 27.60 5.92
C LEU A 80 14.41 28.32 7.23
N LEU A 81 13.92 27.82 8.36
CA LEU A 81 14.29 28.33 9.68
C LEU A 81 15.80 28.24 9.91
N SER A 82 16.42 27.12 9.56
CA SER A 82 17.86 26.93 9.77
C SER A 82 18.70 27.91 8.93
N ILE A 83 18.24 28.23 7.71
CA ILE A 83 18.88 29.24 6.86
C ILE A 83 18.72 30.64 7.48
N LEU A 84 17.51 30.98 7.96
CA LEU A 84 17.22 32.30 8.55
C LEU A 84 17.98 32.55 9.85
N PHE A 85 18.10 31.54 10.71
CA PHE A 85 18.74 31.65 12.02
C PHE A 85 20.23 31.27 12.02
N GLN A 86 20.80 30.88 10.86
CA GLN A 86 22.17 30.37 10.71
C GLN A 86 22.55 29.23 11.68
N GLN A 87 21.55 28.56 12.26
CA GLN A 87 21.71 27.43 13.17
C GLN A 87 20.91 26.26 12.63
N LEU A 88 21.51 25.08 12.64
CA LEU A 88 20.89 23.86 12.13
C LEU A 88 19.85 23.35 13.15
N VAL A 89 18.58 23.69 12.95
CA VAL A 89 17.48 23.24 13.80
C VAL A 89 16.83 21.99 13.19
N ILE A 90 17.54 20.86 13.25
CA ILE A 90 16.97 19.56 12.88
C ILE A 90 16.52 18.86 14.16
N SER A 91 15.25 19.08 14.54
CA SER A 91 14.63 18.37 15.66
C SER A 91 14.16 16.98 15.19
N ILE A 92 14.88 15.94 15.61
CA ILE A 92 14.52 14.52 15.38
C ILE A 92 13.25 14.13 16.19
N GLY A 93 12.90 14.90 17.22
CA GLY A 93 11.78 14.61 18.13
C GLY A 93 10.39 14.67 17.49
N GLY A 94 10.23 15.36 16.35
CA GLY A 94 8.92 15.50 15.69
C GLY A 94 8.48 14.29 14.86
N VAL A 95 9.41 13.45 14.42
CA VAL A 95 9.12 12.37 13.46
C VAL A 95 8.54 11.13 14.15
N ILE A 96 9.02 10.81 15.35
CA ILE A 96 8.61 9.61 16.10
C ILE A 96 7.10 9.58 16.39
N PRO A 97 6.47 10.66 16.91
CA PRO A 97 5.03 10.68 17.15
C PRO A 97 4.21 10.49 15.88
N VAL A 98 4.68 11.02 14.75
CA VAL A 98 3.98 10.91 13.45
C VAL A 98 4.02 9.47 12.94
N ILE A 99 5.15 8.78 13.07
CA ILE A 99 5.27 7.36 12.71
C ILE A 99 4.33 6.51 13.59
N ILE A 100 4.32 6.76 14.90
CA ILE A 100 3.44 6.03 15.82
C ILE A 100 1.97 6.28 15.47
N GLY A 101 1.58 7.54 15.21
CA GLY A 101 0.23 7.89 14.78
C GLY A 101 -0.19 7.18 13.49
N LEU A 102 0.71 7.10 12.51
CA LEU A 102 0.49 6.34 11.27
C LEU A 102 0.22 4.85 11.53
N LEU A 103 0.99 4.23 12.42
CA LEU A 103 0.81 2.82 12.78
C LEU A 103 -0.54 2.59 13.47
N ILE A 104 -0.95 3.49 14.36
CA ILE A 104 -2.24 3.43 15.04
C ILE A 104 -3.39 3.60 14.04
N ILE A 105 -3.34 4.63 13.18
CA ILE A 105 -4.37 4.84 12.14
C ILE A 105 -4.46 3.61 11.24
N LYS A 106 -3.32 3.06 10.81
CA LYS A 106 -3.30 1.84 9.98
C LYS A 106 -3.93 0.65 10.73
N ALA A 107 -3.63 0.47 12.01
CA ALA A 107 -4.21 -0.59 12.82
C ALA A 107 -5.73 -0.44 12.99
N VAL A 108 -6.19 0.76 13.36
CA VAL A 108 -7.62 1.08 13.53
C VAL A 108 -8.38 0.90 12.23
N PHE A 109 -7.87 1.45 11.12
CA PHE A 109 -8.52 1.35 9.82
C PHE A 109 -8.61 -0.09 9.31
N LYS A 110 -7.60 -0.92 9.61
CA LYS A 110 -7.64 -2.35 9.34
C LYS A 110 -8.67 -3.08 10.20
N SER A 111 -8.80 -2.68 11.47
CA SER A 111 -9.75 -3.29 12.40
C SER A 111 -11.19 -2.95 12.04
N THR A 112 -11.49 -1.70 11.69
CA THR A 112 -12.86 -1.25 11.40
C THR A 112 -13.40 -1.76 10.07
N ARG A 113 -12.52 -2.17 9.16
CA ARG A 113 -12.86 -2.69 7.82
C ARG A 113 -12.41 -4.13 7.62
N ALA A 114 -12.23 -4.88 8.70
CA ALA A 114 -11.74 -6.25 8.66
C ALA A 114 -12.53 -7.14 7.68
N ASP A 115 -13.85 -6.93 7.59
CA ASP A 115 -14.73 -7.66 6.67
C ASP A 115 -14.47 -7.30 5.20
N GLU A 116 -14.31 -6.01 4.87
CA GLU A 116 -13.92 -5.56 3.53
C GLU A 116 -12.55 -6.13 3.12
N PHE A 117 -11.61 -6.20 4.07
CA PHE A 117 -10.29 -6.81 3.85
C PHE A 117 -10.39 -8.29 3.54
N LYS A 118 -11.19 -9.01 4.32
CA LYS A 118 -11.36 -10.44 4.17
C LYS A 118 -12.07 -10.76 2.85
N SER A 119 -13.11 -10.01 2.51
CA SER A 119 -13.80 -10.15 1.22
C SER A 119 -12.86 -9.95 0.04
N PHE A 120 -12.03 -8.90 0.06
CA PHE A 120 -11.04 -8.65 -0.99
C PHE A 120 -9.97 -9.73 -1.04
N GLU A 121 -9.51 -10.22 0.11
CA GLU A 121 -8.55 -11.32 0.18
C GLU A 121 -9.10 -12.60 -0.42
N ASP A 122 -10.33 -12.97 -0.08
CA ASP A 122 -10.99 -14.17 -0.58
C ASP A 122 -11.18 -14.09 -2.10
N GLU A 123 -11.62 -12.94 -2.61
CA GLU A 123 -11.76 -12.70 -4.05
C GLU A 123 -10.41 -12.72 -4.78
N ALA A 124 -9.39 -12.04 -4.24
CA ALA A 124 -8.05 -12.08 -4.82
C ALA A 124 -7.43 -13.49 -4.78
N ASN A 125 -7.70 -14.27 -3.72
CA ASN A 125 -7.25 -15.65 -3.59
C ASN A 125 -7.92 -16.54 -4.63
N MET A 126 -9.23 -16.37 -4.85
CA MET A 126 -9.96 -17.04 -5.92
C MET A 126 -9.35 -16.68 -7.28
N LEU A 127 -9.11 -15.40 -7.58
CA LEU A 127 -8.54 -14.99 -8.86
C LEU A 127 -7.14 -15.58 -9.07
N VAL A 128 -6.23 -15.41 -8.11
CA VAL A 128 -4.85 -15.94 -8.17
C VAL A 128 -4.83 -17.46 -8.36
N ASN A 129 -5.71 -18.19 -7.69
CA ASN A 129 -5.73 -19.66 -7.71
C ASN A 129 -6.78 -20.26 -8.66
N SER A 130 -7.60 -19.44 -9.32
CA SER A 130 -8.59 -19.89 -10.30
C SER A 130 -7.89 -20.48 -11.52
N SER A 131 -8.44 -21.59 -12.01
CA SER A 131 -8.11 -22.12 -13.32
C SER A 131 -9.00 -21.38 -14.31
N HIS A 132 -8.46 -20.44 -15.07
CA HIS A 132 -8.99 -20.28 -16.42
C HIS A 132 -8.62 -21.56 -17.17
N GLN A 133 -9.49 -22.57 -17.13
CA GLN A 133 -9.66 -23.47 -18.26
C GLN A 133 -10.24 -22.62 -19.38
N GLY A 134 -9.36 -21.90 -20.07
CA GLY A 134 -9.67 -21.34 -21.39
C GLY A 134 -9.65 -22.50 -22.37
N ILE A 135 -10.85 -22.89 -22.77
CA ILE A 135 -11.19 -23.70 -23.94
C ILE A 135 -10.61 -23.04 -25.20
#